data_AF-A0A6M3J607-F1
#
_entry.id   AF-A0A6M3J607-F1
#
_cell.length_a   1.000
_cell.length_b   1.000
_cell.length_c   1.000
_cell.angle_alpha   90.00
_cell.angle_beta   90.00
_cell.angle_gamma   90.00
#
_symmetry.space_group_name_H-M   'P 1'
#
loop_
_entity.id
_entity.type
_entity.pdbx_description
1 polymer ?
#
loop_
_entity_poly.entity_id
_entity_poly.type
_entity_poly.pdbx_seq_one_letter_code
_entity_poly.pdbx_strand_id
1 'polypeptide(L)'
;MMTKIAILSHWHTASSLIARQLQLCGMEVGNKNTFWNEDCEAQCEHGILNRIGDQLWRGDIFYDEGFSRITEILDSYIKEALVKHWNCFGVKVTHALQEPCFIPFLNAFDLLWGRDIVYIITTRSIEAIIDSTNDEEWGPNKVRASIDSTYYNIGLLSYMRNVFILKYPWSWIDGRIEFLMNYLGLMWNTKAKDLFDSNRAKSVDNTWM
;
A
#
# COMPACT_ATOMS: atom_id res chain seq x y z
N MET A 1 -21.87 6.57 -0.33
CA MET A 1 -20.67 7.01 -1.08
C MET A 1 -19.61 5.95 -0.87
N MET A 2 -18.92 5.50 -1.93
CA MET A 2 -17.89 4.45 -1.80
C MET A 2 -16.52 5.11 -1.59
N THR A 3 -15.82 4.74 -0.52
CA THR A 3 -14.45 5.21 -0.23
C THR A 3 -13.45 4.33 -0.99
N LYS A 4 -12.66 4.94 -1.87
CA LYS A 4 -11.60 4.28 -2.66
C LYS A 4 -10.26 4.55 -2.01
N ILE A 5 -9.51 3.51 -1.64
CA ILE A 5 -8.27 3.66 -0.87
C ILE A 5 -7.08 3.08 -1.65
N ALA A 6 -6.04 3.88 -1.84
CA ALA A 6 -4.76 3.40 -2.38
C ALA A 6 -3.69 3.43 -1.30
N ILE A 7 -3.27 2.25 -0.85
CA ILE A 7 -2.14 2.08 0.05
C ILE A 7 -0.88 1.94 -0.83
N LEU A 8 -0.16 3.05 -1.03
CA LEU A 8 1.05 3.07 -1.85
C LEU A 8 2.24 3.19 -0.91
N SER A 9 3.22 2.29 -0.98
CA SER A 9 4.34 2.33 -0.04
C SER A 9 5.54 1.61 -0.60
N HIS A 10 6.73 1.81 -0.05
CA HIS A 10 7.86 0.94 -0.37
C HIS A 10 7.71 -0.41 0.38
N TRP A 11 8.42 -1.48 -0.03
CA TRP A 11 8.51 -2.69 0.80
C TRP A 11 9.19 -2.37 2.15
N HIS A 12 8.95 -3.20 3.17
CA HIS A 12 9.45 -3.02 4.56
C HIS A 12 9.02 -1.74 5.31
N THR A 13 7.94 -1.08 4.89
CA THR A 13 7.41 0.16 5.53
C THR A 13 6.23 -0.07 6.49
N ALA A 14 5.94 -1.34 6.84
CA ALA A 14 4.73 -1.76 7.55
C ALA A 14 3.40 -1.54 6.78
N SER A 15 3.48 -1.34 5.47
CA SER A 15 2.32 -1.27 4.56
C SER A 15 1.38 -2.47 4.65
N SER A 16 1.91 -3.68 4.90
CA SER A 16 1.09 -4.88 5.15
C SER A 16 0.28 -4.79 6.44
N LEU A 17 0.84 -4.16 7.48
CA LEU A 17 0.18 -4.02 8.78
C LEU A 17 -1.04 -3.10 8.66
N ILE A 18 -0.89 -1.93 8.03
CA ILE A 18 -2.02 -1.02 7.82
C ILE A 18 -3.09 -1.65 6.94
N ALA A 19 -2.71 -2.38 5.88
CA ALA A 19 -3.66 -3.05 5.00
C ALA A 19 -4.49 -4.12 5.76
N ARG A 20 -3.85 -4.90 6.65
CA ARG A 20 -4.55 -5.85 7.53
C ARG A 20 -5.48 -5.15 8.51
N GLN A 21 -5.06 -4.02 9.09
CA GLN A 21 -5.90 -3.25 10.02
C GLN A 21 -7.13 -2.69 9.30
N LEU A 22 -6.95 -2.08 8.13
CA LEU A 22 -8.06 -1.60 7.30
C LEU A 22 -9.02 -2.74 6.95
N GLN A 23 -8.49 -3.91 6.57
CA GLN A 23 -9.31 -5.09 6.29
C GLN A 23 -10.13 -5.54 7.50
N LEU A 24 -9.52 -5.61 8.69
CA LEU A 24 -10.24 -5.94 9.92
C LEU A 24 -11.32 -4.92 10.27
N CYS A 25 -11.14 -3.66 9.87
CA CYS A 25 -12.11 -2.59 10.09
C CYS A 25 -13.18 -2.48 8.99
N GLY A 26 -13.19 -3.39 8.01
CA GLY A 26 -14.24 -3.49 6.99
C GLY A 26 -13.86 -2.94 5.62
N MET A 27 -12.58 -2.67 5.35
CA MET A 27 -12.11 -2.39 3.98
C MET A 27 -11.97 -3.69 3.19
N GLU A 28 -12.55 -3.73 2.00
CA GLU A 28 -12.31 -4.83 1.06
C GLU A 28 -11.01 -4.59 0.29
N VAL A 29 -10.08 -5.55 0.35
CA VAL A 29 -8.75 -5.49 -0.27
C VAL A 29 -8.70 -6.54 -1.38
N GLY A 30 -8.57 -6.12 -2.64
CA GLY A 30 -9.05 -6.95 -3.75
C GLY A 30 -8.12 -8.02 -4.31
N ASN A 31 -7.04 -8.39 -3.63
CA ASN A 31 -6.33 -9.63 -4.02
C ASN A 31 -7.15 -10.90 -3.69
N LYS A 32 -8.09 -10.85 -2.73
CA LYS A 32 -8.90 -12.02 -2.36
C LYS A 32 -10.05 -12.32 -3.32
N ASN A 33 -10.50 -11.32 -4.10
CA ASN A 33 -11.83 -11.37 -4.73
C ASN A 33 -11.81 -11.17 -6.25
N THR A 34 -10.67 -10.78 -6.83
CA THR A 34 -10.60 -10.46 -8.27
C THR A 34 -10.32 -11.68 -9.16
N PHE A 35 -10.27 -12.91 -8.61
CA PHE A 35 -9.93 -14.17 -9.31
C PHE A 35 -8.50 -14.24 -9.90
N TRP A 36 -7.65 -13.25 -9.61
CA TRP A 36 -6.28 -13.17 -10.09
C TRP A 36 -5.29 -13.72 -9.05
N ASN A 37 -5.10 -15.05 -9.06
CA ASN A 37 -4.26 -15.85 -8.15
C ASN A 37 -4.51 -15.63 -6.64
N GLU A 38 -4.95 -16.69 -5.97
CA GLU A 38 -5.16 -16.74 -4.51
C GLU A 38 -3.85 -16.72 -3.70
N ASP A 39 -2.68 -16.67 -4.34
CA ASP A 39 -1.35 -16.67 -3.69
C ASP A 39 -1.06 -15.41 -2.84
N CYS A 40 -2.06 -14.60 -2.50
CA CYS A 40 -1.93 -13.53 -1.51
C CYS A 40 -1.90 -14.10 -0.09
N GLU A 41 -1.00 -15.05 0.15
CA GLU A 41 -0.62 -15.47 1.47
C GLU A 41 0.28 -14.40 2.10
N ALA A 42 -0.08 -13.99 3.31
CA ALA A 42 0.67 -13.13 4.23
C ALA A 42 0.72 -11.60 4.02
N GLN A 43 0.60 -10.96 2.84
CA GLN A 43 0.99 -9.51 2.76
C GLN A 43 -0.07 -8.48 2.34
N CYS A 44 -1.32 -8.89 2.04
CA CYS A 44 -2.40 -8.01 1.57
C CYS A 44 -2.03 -7.14 0.36
N GLU A 45 -0.96 -7.51 -0.37
CA GLU A 45 -0.48 -6.81 -1.56
C GLU A 45 -1.33 -7.16 -2.78
N HIS A 46 -1.36 -6.27 -3.77
CA HIS A 46 -1.93 -6.59 -5.06
C HIS A 46 -0.88 -7.21 -5.98
N GLY A 47 -0.85 -8.54 -6.04
CA GLY A 47 0.18 -9.31 -6.76
C GLY A 47 0.34 -8.91 -8.22
N ILE A 48 -0.75 -8.72 -8.96
CA ILE A 48 -0.68 -8.31 -10.37
C ILE A 48 -0.21 -6.86 -10.54
N LEU A 49 -0.74 -5.91 -9.77
CA LEU A 49 -0.28 -4.51 -9.86
C LEU A 49 1.21 -4.42 -9.50
N ASN A 50 1.66 -5.15 -8.49
CA ASN A 50 3.08 -5.21 -8.15
C ASN A 50 3.93 -5.85 -9.26
N ARG A 51 3.45 -6.94 -9.89
CA ARG A 51 4.13 -7.51 -11.06
C ARG A 51 4.23 -6.53 -12.23
N ILE A 52 3.17 -5.76 -12.51
CA ILE A 52 3.21 -4.71 -13.53
C ILE A 52 4.24 -3.64 -13.16
N GLY A 53 4.30 -3.24 -11.88
CA GLY A 53 5.32 -2.32 -11.39
C GLY A 53 6.74 -2.86 -11.57
N ASP A 54 6.99 -4.12 -11.23
CA ASP A 54 8.29 -4.76 -11.45
C ASP A 54 8.66 -4.82 -12.94
N GLN A 55 7.71 -5.18 -13.82
CA GLN A 55 7.92 -5.18 -15.28
C GLN A 55 8.24 -3.78 -15.83
N LEU A 56 7.55 -2.73 -15.35
CA LEU A 56 7.86 -1.33 -15.70
C LEU A 56 9.26 -0.93 -15.22
N TRP A 57 9.61 -1.31 -14.00
CA TRP A 57 10.91 -1.00 -13.40
C TRP A 57 12.07 -1.67 -14.12
N ARG A 58 11.90 -2.95 -14.50
CA ARG A 58 12.87 -3.70 -15.29
C ARG A 58 12.97 -3.23 -16.75
N GLY A 59 11.99 -2.46 -17.21
CA GLY A 59 11.88 -2.04 -18.61
C GLY A 59 11.36 -3.14 -19.55
N ASP A 60 10.72 -4.17 -19.00
CA ASP A 60 10.12 -5.27 -19.76
C ASP A 60 8.85 -4.84 -20.51
N ILE A 61 8.16 -3.83 -19.96
CA ILE A 61 6.97 -3.20 -20.57
C ILE A 61 7.11 -1.68 -20.51
N PHE A 62 6.42 -0.98 -21.42
CA PHE A 62 6.45 0.48 -21.53
C PHE A 62 5.21 1.14 -20.91
N TYR A 63 5.25 2.47 -20.83
CA TYR A 63 4.19 3.30 -20.23
C TYR A 63 2.78 2.93 -20.72
N ASP A 64 2.54 2.87 -22.03
CA ASP A 64 1.19 2.64 -22.57
C ASP A 64 0.62 1.26 -22.19
N GLU A 65 1.47 0.22 -22.24
CA GLU A 65 1.07 -1.13 -21.84
C GLU A 65 0.80 -1.19 -20.34
N GLY A 66 1.71 -0.66 -19.52
CA GLY A 66 1.54 -0.60 -18.07
C GLY A 66 0.27 0.16 -17.68
N PHE A 67 0.07 1.34 -18.25
CA PHE A 67 -1.11 2.17 -18.03
C PHE A 67 -2.40 1.45 -18.41
N SER A 68 -2.46 0.80 -19.58
CA SER A 68 -3.64 0.05 -20.03
C SER A 68 -3.99 -1.08 -19.06
N ARG A 69 -2.99 -1.87 -18.63
CA ARG A 69 -3.20 -3.01 -17.72
C ARG A 69 -3.60 -2.57 -16.31
N ILE A 70 -3.00 -1.49 -15.79
CA ILE A 70 -3.40 -0.92 -14.49
C ILE A 70 -4.84 -0.42 -14.56
N THR A 71 -5.21 0.26 -15.65
CA THR A 71 -6.57 0.78 -15.87
C THR A 71 -7.60 -0.35 -15.86
N GLU A 72 -7.37 -1.43 -16.61
CA GLU A 72 -8.27 -2.60 -16.62
C GLU A 72 -8.51 -3.17 -15.21
N ILE A 73 -7.43 -3.31 -14.43
CA ILE A 73 -7.51 -3.81 -13.06
C ILE A 73 -8.30 -2.85 -12.18
N LEU A 74 -7.97 -1.55 -12.18
CA LEU A 74 -8.65 -0.55 -11.35
C LEU A 74 -10.14 -0.40 -11.69
N ASP A 75 -10.54 -0.60 -12.95
CA ASP A 75 -11.94 -0.59 -13.39
C ASP A 75 -12.71 -1.82 -12.86
N SER A 76 -12.06 -2.99 -12.86
CA SER A 76 -12.66 -4.21 -12.32
C SER A 76 -13.06 -4.07 -10.83
N TYR A 77 -12.26 -3.35 -10.03
CA TYR A 77 -12.57 -3.06 -8.63
C TYR A 77 -13.80 -2.20 -8.45
N ILE A 78 -13.98 -1.18 -9.30
CA ILE A 78 -15.16 -0.30 -9.25
C ILE A 78 -16.41 -1.11 -9.58
N LYS A 79 -16.36 -1.91 -10.64
CA LYS A 79 -17.47 -2.78 -11.05
C LYS A 79 -17.84 -3.77 -9.95
N GLU A 80 -16.85 -4.38 -9.32
CA GLU A 80 -17.09 -5.32 -8.22
C GLU A 80 -17.69 -4.65 -6.99
N ALA A 81 -17.13 -3.51 -6.56
CA ALA A 81 -17.64 -2.76 -5.42
C ALA A 81 -19.12 -2.36 -5.60
N LEU A 82 -19.52 -2.02 -6.83
CA LEU A 82 -20.92 -1.73 -7.17
C LEU A 82 -21.82 -2.96 -7.04
N VAL A 83 -21.39 -4.11 -7.58
CA VAL A 83 -22.15 -5.38 -7.54
C VAL A 83 -22.30 -5.91 -6.12
N LYS A 84 -21.25 -5.77 -5.30
CA LYS A 84 -21.19 -6.28 -3.93
C LYS A 84 -21.64 -5.26 -2.88
N HIS A 85 -21.98 -4.03 -3.30
CA HIS A 85 -22.36 -2.93 -2.43
C HIS A 85 -21.31 -2.59 -1.36
N TRP A 86 -20.03 -2.60 -1.74
CA TRP A 86 -18.94 -2.26 -0.84
C TRP A 86 -18.90 -0.76 -0.57
N ASN A 87 -18.92 -0.38 0.71
CA ASN A 87 -18.82 1.01 1.12
C ASN A 87 -17.37 1.51 1.18
N CYS A 88 -16.40 0.60 1.36
CA CYS A 88 -14.98 0.93 1.45
C CYS A 88 -14.14 -0.18 0.83
N PHE A 89 -13.33 0.15 -0.17
CA PHE A 89 -12.47 -0.82 -0.85
C PHE A 89 -11.15 -0.18 -1.28
N GLY A 90 -10.19 -1.02 -1.64
CA GLY A 90 -8.98 -0.51 -2.25
C GLY A 90 -7.88 -1.52 -2.48
N VAL A 91 -6.69 -0.98 -2.78
CA VAL A 91 -5.52 -1.75 -3.19
C VAL A 91 -4.30 -1.35 -2.37
N LYS A 92 -3.39 -2.31 -2.19
CA LYS A 92 -2.04 -2.08 -1.69
C LYS A 92 -1.04 -2.37 -2.81
N VAL A 93 -0.20 -1.40 -3.15
CA VAL A 93 0.83 -1.54 -4.18
C VAL A 93 2.16 -1.03 -3.64
N THR A 94 3.21 -1.85 -3.76
CA THR A 94 4.53 -1.57 -3.22
C THR A 94 5.51 -0.95 -4.23
N HIS A 95 5.22 -1.09 -5.53
CA HIS A 95 6.05 -0.52 -6.61
C HIS A 95 5.54 0.81 -7.16
N ALA A 96 4.32 1.23 -6.79
CA ALA A 96 3.64 2.35 -7.45
C ALA A 96 4.32 3.72 -7.24
N LEU A 97 5.14 3.91 -6.20
CA LEU A 97 5.79 5.21 -5.92
C LEU A 97 7.18 5.34 -6.56
N GLN A 98 7.74 4.25 -7.07
CA GLN A 98 9.09 4.24 -7.64
C GLN A 98 9.06 4.73 -9.08
N GLU A 99 10.15 5.32 -9.55
CA GLU A 99 10.32 5.51 -10.99
C GLU A 99 10.73 4.20 -11.67
N PRO A 100 10.22 3.89 -12.88
CA PRO A 100 9.31 4.70 -13.71
C PRO A 100 7.81 4.47 -13.44
N CYS A 101 7.46 3.65 -12.45
CA CYS A 101 6.10 3.20 -12.15
C CYS A 101 5.14 4.33 -11.77
N PHE A 102 5.63 5.40 -11.14
CA PHE A 102 4.79 6.46 -10.58
C PHE A 102 3.80 7.08 -11.56
N ILE A 103 4.27 7.50 -12.74
CA ILE A 103 3.44 8.19 -13.72
C ILE A 103 2.29 7.30 -14.25
N PRO A 104 2.52 6.06 -14.74
CA PRO A 104 1.43 5.22 -15.22
C PRO A 104 0.43 4.86 -14.11
N PHE A 105 0.88 4.60 -12.88
CA PHE A 105 -0.01 4.35 -11.75
C PHE A 105 -0.86 5.58 -11.39
N LEU A 106 -0.24 6.74 -11.24
CA LEU A 106 -0.93 7.98 -10.90
C LEU A 106 -2.00 8.32 -11.94
N ASN A 107 -1.65 8.27 -13.22
CA ASN A 107 -2.58 8.57 -14.30
C ASN A 107 -3.76 7.59 -14.33
N ALA A 108 -3.53 6.30 -14.08
CA ALA A 108 -4.60 5.31 -14.04
C ALA A 108 -5.54 5.52 -12.83
N PHE A 109 -5.00 5.83 -11.65
CA PHE A 109 -5.81 6.19 -10.49
C PHE A 109 -6.64 7.45 -10.74
N ASP A 110 -6.03 8.49 -11.30
CA ASP A 110 -6.73 9.73 -11.62
C ASP A 110 -7.86 9.51 -12.65
N LEU A 111 -7.61 8.68 -13.67
CA LEU A 111 -8.59 8.39 -14.71
C LEU A 111 -9.81 7.66 -14.17
N LEU A 112 -9.61 6.59 -13.37
CA LEU A 112 -10.71 5.70 -12.98
C LEU A 112 -11.25 5.93 -11.59
N TRP A 113 -10.36 6.17 -10.63
CA TRP A 113 -10.76 6.34 -9.24
C TRP A 113 -11.06 7.81 -8.94
N GLY A 114 -10.51 8.73 -9.73
CA GLY A 114 -10.82 10.16 -9.69
C GLY A 114 -10.25 10.84 -8.45
N ARG A 115 -10.74 12.04 -8.14
CA ARG A 115 -10.23 12.87 -7.03
C ARG A 115 -10.65 12.39 -5.64
N ASP A 116 -11.62 11.49 -5.54
CA ASP A 116 -12.18 11.00 -4.28
C ASP A 116 -11.37 9.85 -3.66
N ILE A 117 -10.25 9.48 -4.29
CA ILE A 117 -9.32 8.49 -3.76
C ILE A 117 -8.60 9.03 -2.51
N VAL A 118 -8.50 8.18 -1.49
CA VAL A 118 -7.68 8.45 -0.31
C VAL A 118 -6.37 7.69 -0.44
N TYR A 119 -5.26 8.42 -0.51
CA TYR A 119 -3.93 7.81 -0.53
C TYR A 119 -3.43 7.62 0.91
N ILE A 120 -2.97 6.42 1.22
CA ILE A 120 -2.31 6.07 2.48
C ILE A 120 -0.90 5.63 2.16
N ILE A 121 0.09 6.36 2.68
CA ILE A 121 1.50 6.13 2.43
C ILE A 121 2.15 5.72 3.74
N THR A 122 2.79 4.55 3.77
CA THR A 122 3.60 4.14 4.92
C THR A 122 5.08 4.33 4.61
N THR A 123 5.81 4.83 5.61
CA THR A 123 7.22 5.19 5.51
C THR A 123 8.03 4.65 6.69
N ARG A 124 9.32 4.40 6.45
CA ARG A 124 10.32 3.96 7.42
C ARG A 124 11.68 4.59 7.06
N SER A 125 12.60 4.73 8.01
CA SER A 125 13.94 5.25 7.70
C SER A 125 14.66 4.35 6.68
N ILE A 126 15.45 4.99 5.81
CA ILE A 126 16.18 4.31 4.73
C ILE A 126 17.11 3.24 5.32
N GLU A 127 17.83 3.58 6.39
CA GLU A 127 18.74 2.68 7.09
C GLU A 127 17.99 1.44 7.57
N ALA A 128 16.83 1.61 8.20
CA ALA A 128 16.06 0.49 8.71
C ALA A 128 15.45 -0.39 7.61
N ILE A 129 15.29 0.14 6.38
CA ILE A 129 14.90 -0.66 5.22
C ILE A 129 16.11 -1.46 4.71
N ILE A 130 17.25 -0.80 4.51
CA ILE A 130 18.50 -1.45 4.07
C ILE A 130 18.88 -2.58 5.00
N ASP A 131 18.90 -2.34 6.31
CA ASP A 131 19.27 -3.32 7.34
C ASP A 131 18.31 -4.53 7.38
N SER A 132 17.09 -4.39 6.86
CA SER A 132 16.08 -5.44 6.79
C SER A 132 15.95 -6.13 5.43
N THR A 133 16.68 -5.65 4.41
CA THR A 133 16.62 -6.19 3.05
C THR A 133 17.66 -7.30 2.89
N ASN A 134 17.20 -8.52 2.61
CA ASN A 134 18.05 -9.70 2.41
C ASN A 134 18.20 -10.10 0.93
N ASP A 135 17.78 -9.23 0.02
CA ASP A 135 17.78 -9.51 -1.42
C ASP A 135 19.14 -9.11 -2.03
N GLU A 136 19.94 -10.11 -2.42
CA GLU A 136 21.27 -9.93 -3.00
C GLU A 136 21.23 -9.23 -4.37
N GLU A 137 20.11 -9.32 -5.12
CA GLU A 137 19.93 -8.62 -6.41
C GLU A 137 19.72 -7.11 -6.20
N TRP A 138 19.14 -6.76 -5.04
CA TRP A 138 18.91 -5.42 -4.54
C TRP A 138 20.05 -4.95 -3.63
N GLY A 139 21.25 -4.82 -4.21
CA GLY A 139 22.38 -4.21 -3.51
C GLY A 139 22.05 -2.81 -2.94
N PRO A 140 22.73 -2.35 -1.87
CA PRO A 140 22.33 -1.16 -1.11
C PRO A 140 22.13 0.12 -1.94
N ASN A 141 22.89 0.29 -3.02
CA ASN A 141 22.77 1.46 -3.91
C ASN A 141 21.45 1.46 -4.70
N LYS A 142 20.99 0.28 -5.17
CA LYS A 142 19.70 0.16 -5.86
C LYS A 142 18.54 0.42 -4.91
N VAL A 143 18.63 -0.12 -3.69
CA VAL A 143 17.65 0.13 -2.62
C VAL A 143 17.55 1.62 -2.32
N ARG A 144 18.69 2.30 -2.13
CA ARG A 144 18.71 3.77 -1.91
C ARG A 144 18.07 4.52 -3.06
N ALA A 145 18.47 4.27 -4.31
CA ALA A 145 17.90 4.96 -5.47
C ALA A 145 16.39 4.76 -5.59
N SER A 146 15.90 3.53 -5.34
CA SER A 146 14.47 3.22 -5.31
C SER A 146 13.74 4.00 -4.21
N ILE A 147 14.30 4.03 -3.00
CA ILE A 147 13.70 4.75 -1.88
C ILE A 147 13.72 6.27 -2.11
N ASP A 148 14.81 6.82 -2.64
CA ASP A 148 14.93 8.25 -2.95
C ASP A 148 13.88 8.66 -4.00
N SER A 149 13.70 7.86 -5.06
CA SER A 149 12.64 8.08 -6.05
C SER A 149 11.24 8.01 -5.41
N THR A 150 11.04 7.07 -4.48
CA THR A 150 9.79 6.94 -3.72
C THR A 150 9.52 8.20 -2.89
N TYR A 151 10.50 8.70 -2.13
CA TYR A 151 10.35 9.91 -1.31
C TYR A 151 10.08 11.15 -2.16
N TYR A 152 10.77 11.29 -3.30
CA TYR A 152 10.50 12.36 -4.26
C TYR A 152 9.05 12.33 -4.74
N ASN A 153 8.56 11.17 -5.17
CA ASN A 153 7.19 11.01 -5.67
C ASN A 153 6.12 11.13 -4.58
N ILE A 154 6.42 10.77 -3.32
CA ILE A 154 5.57 11.08 -2.17
C ILE A 154 5.40 12.60 -2.02
N GLY A 155 6.49 13.37 -2.18
CA GLY A 155 6.45 14.82 -2.16
C GLY A 155 5.53 15.39 -3.26
N LEU A 156 5.67 14.91 -4.50
CA LEU A 156 4.80 15.29 -5.61
C LEU A 156 3.33 14.93 -5.34
N LEU A 157 3.06 13.69 -4.93
CA LEU A 157 1.70 13.24 -4.64
C LEU A 157 1.05 14.08 -3.53
N SER A 158 1.79 14.40 -2.47
CA SER A 158 1.32 15.21 -1.34
C SER A 158 1.01 16.66 -1.72
N TYR A 159 1.70 17.20 -2.73
CA TYR A 159 1.39 18.52 -3.28
C TYR A 159 0.10 18.50 -4.12
N MET A 160 -0.20 17.36 -4.77
CA MET A 160 -1.28 17.25 -5.75
C MET A 160 -2.58 16.67 -5.20
N ARG A 161 -2.55 15.91 -4.10
CA ARG A 161 -3.65 15.06 -3.63
C ARG A 161 -3.79 15.09 -2.10
N ASN A 162 -4.91 14.56 -1.62
CA ASN A 162 -5.10 14.29 -0.19
C ASN A 162 -4.39 12.98 0.18
N VAL A 163 -3.36 13.07 1.01
CA VAL A 163 -2.46 11.96 1.34
C VAL A 163 -2.29 11.85 2.86
N PHE A 164 -2.46 10.64 3.38
CA PHE A 164 -2.13 10.29 4.75
C PHE A 164 -0.77 9.61 4.80
N ILE A 165 0.24 10.32 5.31
CA ILE A 165 1.58 9.75 5.52
C ILE A 165 1.70 9.22 6.95
N LEU A 166 1.93 7.90 7.06
CA LEU A 166 2.14 7.18 8.30
C LEU A 166 3.62 6.78 8.41
N LYS A 167 4.28 7.19 9.49
CA LYS A 167 5.68 6.88 9.75
C LYS A 167 5.77 5.76 10.79
N TYR A 168 6.20 4.58 10.39
CA TYR A 168 6.36 3.46 11.31
C TYR A 168 7.65 3.62 12.16
N PRO A 169 7.62 3.34 13.48
CA PRO A 169 6.46 2.96 14.31
C PRO A 169 5.70 4.15 14.93
N TRP A 170 6.20 5.39 14.76
CA TRP A 170 5.70 6.56 15.49
C TRP A 170 4.20 6.85 15.28
N SER A 171 3.68 6.75 14.05
CA SER A 171 2.27 6.99 13.74
C SER A 171 1.31 5.93 14.30
N TRP A 172 1.83 4.80 14.77
CA TRP A 172 1.03 3.81 15.48
C TRP A 172 0.96 4.12 16.97
N ILE A 173 2.06 4.65 17.53
CA ILE A 173 2.15 5.00 18.96
C ILE A 173 1.27 6.22 19.29
N ASP A 174 1.19 7.19 18.40
CA ASP A 174 0.46 8.45 18.63
C ASP A 174 -1.05 8.39 18.30
N GLY A 175 -1.57 7.22 17.90
CA GLY A 175 -3.00 7.04 17.60
C GLY A 175 -3.44 7.61 16.24
N ARG A 176 -2.54 8.05 15.37
CA ARG A 176 -2.90 8.56 14.02
C ARG A 176 -3.67 7.56 13.17
N ILE A 177 -3.48 6.26 13.40
CA ILE A 177 -4.18 5.21 12.65
C ILE A 177 -5.64 5.10 13.05
N GLU A 178 -5.93 5.19 14.35
CA GLU A 178 -7.33 5.22 14.80
C GLU A 178 -8.05 6.44 14.22
N PHE A 179 -7.40 7.61 14.22
CA PHE A 179 -7.91 8.80 13.55
C PHE A 179 -8.17 8.56 12.05
N LEU A 180 -7.21 7.95 11.34
CA LEU A 180 -7.36 7.60 9.93
C LEU A 180 -8.55 6.66 9.69
N MET A 181 -8.73 5.63 10.51
CA MET A 181 -9.82 4.65 10.36
C MET A 181 -11.17 5.34 10.50
N ASN A 182 -11.32 6.18 11.54
CA ASN A 182 -12.53 6.97 11.75
C ASN A 182 -12.78 7.94 10.58
N TYR A 183 -11.74 8.58 10.05
CA TYR A 183 -11.83 9.46 8.89
C TYR A 183 -12.33 8.73 7.64
N LEU A 184 -11.91 7.48 7.44
CA LEU A 184 -12.32 6.65 6.32
C LEU A 184 -13.75 6.09 6.46
N GLY A 185 -14.40 6.31 7.61
CA GLY A 185 -15.70 5.71 7.95
C GLY A 185 -15.59 4.22 8.29
N LEU A 186 -14.39 3.74 8.63
CA LEU A 186 -14.14 2.36 9.04
C LEU A 186 -14.32 2.23 10.56
N MET A 187 -14.94 1.14 11.01
CA MET A 187 -15.17 0.92 12.44
C MET A 187 -13.92 0.36 13.10
N TRP A 188 -13.27 1.19 13.91
CA TRP A 188 -12.17 0.75 14.76
C TRP A 188 -12.64 -0.35 15.72
N ASN A 189 -11.94 -1.48 15.73
CA ASN A 189 -12.28 -2.61 16.60
C ASN A 189 -11.06 -3.17 17.33
N THR A 190 -11.31 -3.95 18.38
CA THR A 190 -10.26 -4.52 19.22
C THR A 190 -9.28 -5.40 18.44
N LYS A 191 -9.74 -6.18 17.46
CA LYS A 191 -8.82 -7.02 16.63
C LYS A 191 -7.84 -6.18 15.81
N ALA A 192 -8.30 -5.05 15.26
CA ALA A 192 -7.44 -4.12 14.53
C ALA A 192 -6.44 -3.41 15.46
N LYS A 193 -6.85 -3.13 16.69
CA LYS A 193 -5.96 -2.63 17.76
C LYS A 193 -4.92 -3.68 18.18
N ASP A 194 -5.33 -4.94 18.31
CA ASP A 194 -4.47 -6.04 18.79
C ASP A 194 -3.35 -6.40 17.81
N LEU A 195 -3.52 -6.11 16.51
CA LEU A 195 -2.42 -6.22 15.52
C LEU A 195 -1.21 -5.34 15.87
N PHE A 196 -1.40 -4.30 16.69
CA PHE A 196 -0.34 -3.39 17.12
C PHE A 196 0.20 -3.70 18.52
N ASP A 197 -0.29 -4.70 19.25
CA ASP A 197 0.13 -4.92 20.64
C ASP A 197 1.60 -5.35 20.74
N SER A 198 2.47 -4.35 20.66
CA SER A 198 3.91 -4.38 20.72
C SER A 198 4.41 -4.87 22.08
N ASN A 199 3.54 -4.90 23.11
CA ASN A 199 3.82 -5.59 24.35
C ASN A 199 3.92 -7.11 24.15
N ARG A 200 3.24 -7.68 23.14
CA ARG A 200 3.40 -9.08 22.77
C ARG A 200 4.65 -9.35 21.94
N ALA A 201 5.02 -8.42 21.06
CA ALA A 201 6.29 -8.48 20.33
C ALA A 201 7.50 -8.38 21.30
N LYS A 202 7.40 -7.57 22.35
CA LYS A 202 8.38 -7.53 23.44
C LYS A 202 8.31 -8.71 24.40
N SER A 203 7.15 -9.34 24.59
CA SER A 203 7.04 -10.51 25.48
C SER A 203 7.60 -11.80 24.88
N VAL A 204 7.80 -11.87 23.55
CA VAL A 204 8.45 -13.02 22.88
C VAL A 204 9.99 -12.92 22.95
N ASP A 205 10.55 -11.70 23.12
CA ASP A 205 12.00 -11.49 23.33
C ASP A 205 12.46 -11.67 24.79
N ASN A 206 11.53 -11.90 25.73
CA ASN A 206 11.87 -12.20 27.14
C ASN A 206 11.87 -13.70 27.48
N THR A 207 11.83 -14.59 26.47
CA THR A 207 11.99 -16.05 26.67
C THR A 207 13.41 -16.57 26.37
N TRP A 208 14.38 -15.68 26.13
CA TRP A 208 15.79 -16.03 25.92
C TRP A 208 16.76 -15.18 26.76
N MET A 209 16.38 -14.80 27.98
CA MET A 209 17.33 -14.41 29.04
C MET A 209 17.39 -15.49 30.11
#